data_AF-A0A3A8K9Y4-F1
#
_entry.id   AF-A0A3A8K9Y4-F1
#
_cell.length_a   1.000
_cell.length_b   1.000
_cell.length_c   1.000
_cell.angle_alpha   90.00
_cell.angle_beta   90.00
_cell.angle_gamma   90.00
#
_symmetry.space_group_name_H-M   'P 1'
#
loop_
_entity.id
_entity.type
_entity.pdbx_description
1 polymer ?
#
loop_
_entity_poly.entity_id
_entity_poly.type
_entity_poly.pdbx_seq_one_letter_code
_entity_poly.pdbx_strand_id
1 'polypeptide(L)'
;MFKKAAVLVASCGALLSGCGTDLESENQEIVSNLIEAGFPADDIMEADGQVYVGRDAHVTLEASREMLQTGKETQEQYRTTNLVSSTKTKICINPTSTFNSYTRLSQGLDLAIQNYNQRGLSFTMARGPTTGCSANITATVTSGAGGSAGFPSGGNPYGTINIGTSLNTYSVDVNEHVITHELGHCIGFRHSDYYNRAISCGGAASNEGTAGVGAILITGTPSTATVGGSIMNSCFRSTETGEWTSSDITALNAIY
;
A
#
# COMPACT_ATOMS: atom_id res chain seq x y z
N MET A 1 39.03 57.97 29.18
CA MET A 1 37.63 57.95 28.69
C MET A 1 37.58 57.07 27.45
N PHE A 2 36.73 56.04 27.40
CA PHE A 2 36.56 55.21 26.20
C PHE A 2 35.06 55.13 25.86
N LYS A 3 34.68 55.67 24.70
CA LYS A 3 33.31 55.58 24.19
C LYS A 3 33.16 54.26 23.43
N LYS A 4 32.27 53.38 23.86
CA LYS A 4 31.80 52.25 23.03
C LYS A 4 30.78 52.79 22.03
N ALA A 5 31.01 52.58 20.74
CA ALA A 5 29.99 52.75 19.72
C ALA A 5 29.24 51.42 19.55
N ALA A 6 27.91 51.45 19.55
CA ALA A 6 27.07 50.31 19.20
C ALA A 6 26.68 50.41 17.73
N VAL A 7 26.86 49.33 16.97
CA VAL A 7 26.38 49.21 15.59
C VAL A 7 25.15 48.31 15.63
N LEU A 8 23.97 48.85 15.32
CA LEU A 8 22.81 48.03 15.03
C LEU A 8 22.98 47.45 13.62
N VAL A 9 23.08 46.11 13.52
CA VAL A 9 22.88 45.40 12.27
C VAL A 9 21.40 45.04 12.17
N ALA A 10 20.65 45.80 11.38
CA ALA A 10 19.25 45.49 11.09
C ALA A 10 19.19 44.36 10.04
N SER A 11 19.13 43.11 10.50
CA SER A 11 18.90 41.95 9.64
C SER A 11 17.45 41.94 9.17
N CYS A 12 17.21 42.33 7.91
CA CYS A 12 15.90 42.13 7.27
C CYS A 12 15.64 40.63 7.11
N GLY A 13 14.88 40.05 8.04
CA GLY A 13 14.41 38.67 7.95
C GLY A 13 13.41 38.53 6.80
N ALA A 14 13.89 38.07 5.64
CA ALA A 14 13.02 37.67 4.55
C ALA A 14 12.28 36.40 4.95
N LEU A 15 10.97 36.50 5.17
CA LEU A 15 10.10 35.37 5.43
C LEU A 15 9.93 34.55 4.14
N LEU A 16 10.81 33.57 3.94
CA LEU A 16 10.62 32.50 2.97
C LEU A 16 9.62 31.50 3.54
N SER A 17 8.51 31.29 2.85
CA SER A 17 7.41 30.42 3.31
C SER A 17 7.86 28.95 3.40
N GLY A 18 8.00 28.44 4.62
CA GLY A 18 8.54 27.11 4.93
C GLY A 18 7.60 25.93 4.67
N CYS A 19 7.08 25.75 3.44
CA CYS A 19 6.34 24.53 3.11
C CYS A 19 7.22 23.29 2.91
N GLY A 20 8.54 23.42 2.90
CA GLY A 20 9.48 22.30 2.72
C GLY A 20 9.86 21.60 4.03
N THR A 21 10.11 22.38 5.10
CA THR A 21 10.62 21.87 6.38
C THR A 21 9.68 20.87 7.04
N ASP A 22 8.38 21.09 6.89
CA ASP A 22 7.36 20.36 7.62
C ASP A 22 7.15 18.98 6.98
N LEU A 23 7.06 18.92 5.64
CA LEU A 23 7.01 17.67 4.88
C LEU A 23 8.31 16.85 5.00
N GLU A 24 9.47 17.53 4.98
CA GLU A 24 10.78 16.87 5.21
C GLU A 24 10.85 16.26 6.62
N SER A 25 10.26 16.92 7.63
CA SER A 25 10.15 16.38 8.98
C SER A 25 9.13 15.23 9.09
N GLU A 26 8.01 15.26 8.36
CA GLU A 26 7.03 14.16 8.35
C GLU A 26 7.61 12.90 7.68
N ASN A 27 8.31 13.05 6.54
CA ASN A 27 8.97 11.93 5.86
C ASN A 27 10.06 11.32 6.74
N GLN A 28 10.88 12.13 7.43
CA GLN A 28 11.88 11.64 8.39
C GLN A 28 11.24 10.83 9.54
N GLU A 29 10.07 11.24 10.04
CA GLU A 29 9.36 10.46 11.06
C GLU A 29 8.80 9.15 10.48
N ILE A 30 8.20 9.16 9.28
CA ILE A 30 7.72 7.94 8.62
C ILE A 30 8.86 6.94 8.39
N VAL A 31 10.01 7.39 7.89
CA VAL A 31 11.20 6.54 7.69
C VAL A 31 11.68 5.97 9.03
N SER A 32 11.73 6.76 10.10
CA SER A 32 12.10 6.28 11.44
C SER A 32 11.13 5.22 11.97
N ASN A 33 9.82 5.48 11.86
CA ASN A 33 8.75 4.58 12.30
C ASN A 33 8.79 3.25 11.52
N LEU A 34 9.07 3.29 10.21
CA LEU A 34 9.22 2.10 9.38
C LEU A 34 10.45 1.26 9.77
N ILE A 35 11.59 1.90 10.07
CA ILE A 35 12.79 1.21 10.55
C ILE A 35 12.53 0.55 11.92
N GLU A 36 11.81 1.20 12.83
CA GLU A 36 11.44 0.62 14.13
C GLU A 36 10.41 -0.51 13.99
N ALA A 37 9.48 -0.44 13.04
CA ALA A 37 8.58 -1.55 12.70
C ALA A 37 9.33 -2.76 12.08
N GLY A 38 10.51 -2.55 11.48
CA GLY A 38 11.39 -3.60 10.96
C GLY A 38 11.59 -3.59 9.44
N PHE A 39 11.11 -2.57 8.74
CA PHE A 39 11.44 -2.34 7.33
C PHE A 39 12.91 -1.88 7.19
N PRO A 40 13.62 -2.21 6.10
CA PRO A 40 15.02 -1.89 5.91
C PRO A 40 15.16 -0.61 5.09
N ALA A 41 16.19 0.17 5.37
CA ALA A 41 16.45 1.44 4.68
C ALA A 41 16.58 1.30 3.14
N ASP A 42 16.99 0.13 2.63
CA ASP A 42 17.17 -0.13 1.19
C ASP A 42 15.86 -0.43 0.42
N ASP A 43 14.74 -0.63 1.12
CA ASP A 43 13.40 -0.85 0.52
C ASP A 43 12.42 0.32 0.78
N ILE A 44 12.69 1.12 1.82
CA ILE A 44 12.02 2.40 2.05
C ILE A 44 12.52 3.41 0.99
N MET A 45 11.60 4.07 0.28
CA MET A 45 11.95 5.08 -0.73
C MET A 45 11.06 6.32 -0.65
N GLU A 46 11.65 7.48 -0.96
CA GLU A 46 10.90 8.72 -1.16
C GLU A 46 10.67 8.95 -2.67
N ALA A 47 9.39 9.07 -3.06
CA ALA A 47 8.97 9.34 -4.42
C ALA A 47 7.85 10.40 -4.41
N ASP A 48 7.99 11.44 -5.25
CA ASP A 48 7.07 12.58 -5.34
C ASP A 48 6.73 13.25 -3.98
N GLY A 49 7.68 13.20 -3.03
CA GLY A 49 7.53 13.75 -1.67
C GLY A 49 6.77 12.86 -0.70
N GLN A 50 6.56 11.57 -1.02
CA GLN A 50 5.82 10.59 -0.23
C GLN A 50 6.68 9.34 0.01
N VAL A 51 6.47 8.63 1.13
CA VAL A 51 7.31 7.48 1.55
C VAL A 51 6.64 6.14 1.20
N TYR A 52 7.33 5.31 0.41
CA TYR A 52 6.86 3.98 -0.01
C TYR A 52 7.75 2.87 0.56
N VAL A 53 7.16 1.68 0.70
CA VAL A 53 7.85 0.39 0.91
C VAL A 53 7.31 -0.61 -0.10
N GLY A 54 8.01 -1.74 -0.31
CA GLY A 54 7.60 -2.75 -1.30
C GLY A 54 7.76 -2.33 -2.77
N ARG A 55 7.98 -1.02 -3.02
CA ARG A 55 7.99 -0.24 -4.29
C ARG A 55 6.63 0.32 -4.74
N ASP A 56 5.58 0.09 -3.97
CA ASP A 56 4.18 0.22 -4.39
C ASP A 56 3.27 0.63 -3.22
N ALA A 57 3.56 0.23 -1.98
CA ALA A 57 2.75 0.62 -0.82
C ALA A 57 3.19 1.95 -0.19
N HIS A 58 2.40 3.02 -0.37
CA HIS A 58 2.57 4.29 0.35
C HIS A 58 2.28 4.14 1.86
N VAL A 59 3.08 4.80 2.68
CA VAL A 59 2.96 4.81 4.14
C VAL A 59 2.66 6.23 4.62
N THR A 60 1.45 6.46 5.12
CA THR A 60 1.09 7.75 5.73
C THR A 60 1.71 7.90 7.13
N LEU A 61 1.84 9.13 7.62
CA LEU A 61 2.30 9.41 8.99
C LEU A 61 1.39 8.78 10.06
N GLU A 62 0.08 8.71 9.83
CA GLU A 62 -0.85 7.99 10.71
C GLU A 62 -0.59 6.48 10.65
N ALA A 63 -0.45 5.91 9.45
CA ALA A 63 -0.20 4.48 9.28
C ALA A 63 1.12 4.04 9.93
N SER A 64 2.20 4.82 9.78
CA SER A 64 3.51 4.50 10.38
C SER A 64 3.49 4.59 11.91
N ARG A 65 2.76 5.55 12.48
CA ARG A 65 2.54 5.65 13.94
C ARG A 65 1.68 4.51 14.47
N GLU A 66 0.69 4.02 13.72
CA GLU A 66 -0.09 2.83 14.09
C GLU A 66 0.76 1.54 14.04
N MET A 67 1.74 1.44 13.12
CA MET A 67 2.67 0.30 13.06
C MET A 67 3.54 0.13 14.32
N LEU A 68 3.76 1.20 15.10
CA LEU A 68 4.48 1.15 16.37
C LEU A 68 3.61 0.73 17.57
N GLN A 69 2.28 0.69 17.43
CA GLN A 69 1.37 0.43 18.56
C GLN A 69 1.27 -1.08 18.87
N THR A 70 2.30 -1.59 19.52
CA THR A 70 2.45 -3.02 19.82
C THR A 70 1.38 -3.57 20.79
N GLY A 71 0.51 -4.42 20.25
CA GLY A 71 -0.07 -5.54 21.00
C GLY A 71 0.84 -6.76 20.85
N LYS A 72 1.25 -7.41 21.95
CA LYS A 72 1.88 -8.72 21.87
C LYS A 72 0.82 -9.77 21.56
N GLU A 73 1.00 -10.53 20.47
CA GLU A 73 0.73 -11.97 20.27
C GLU A 73 1.22 -12.36 18.87
N THR A 74 1.59 -13.63 18.66
CA THR A 74 2.13 -14.16 17.40
C THR A 74 1.22 -15.25 16.83
N GLN A 75 0.37 -14.90 15.87
CA GLN A 75 -0.17 -15.72 14.75
C GLN A 75 -0.89 -14.76 13.75
N GLU A 76 -0.66 -14.83 12.44
CA GLU A 76 0.04 -13.67 11.79
C GLU A 76 -0.74 -12.85 10.69
N GLN A 77 -0.50 -12.72 9.36
CA GLN A 77 0.54 -13.05 8.34
C GLN A 77 1.20 -11.74 7.80
N TYR A 78 1.85 -11.75 6.64
CA TYR A 78 2.31 -10.62 5.82
C TYR A 78 1.20 -9.60 5.55
N ARG A 79 0.95 -8.81 6.58
CA ARG A 79 0.04 -7.69 6.66
C ARG A 79 0.64 -6.68 7.63
N THR A 80 0.18 -5.45 7.55
CA THR A 80 0.41 -4.47 8.61
C THR A 80 -0.39 -4.83 9.87
N THR A 81 0.01 -4.28 11.01
CA THR A 81 -0.82 -4.23 12.22
C THR A 81 -2.17 -3.56 11.94
N ASN A 82 -2.16 -2.54 11.09
CA ASN A 82 -3.30 -1.72 10.70
C ASN A 82 -4.24 -2.54 9.80
N LEU A 83 -5.50 -2.67 10.21
CA LEU A 83 -6.57 -3.34 9.48
C LEU A 83 -7.78 -2.43 9.35
N VAL A 84 -8.61 -2.69 8.35
CA VAL A 84 -9.91 -2.04 8.16
C VAL A 84 -10.83 -2.41 9.34
N SER A 85 -11.46 -1.41 9.94
CA SER A 85 -12.39 -1.65 11.05
C SER A 85 -13.62 -2.45 10.59
N SER A 86 -14.10 -3.38 11.41
CA SER A 86 -15.37 -4.10 11.19
C SER A 86 -16.61 -3.19 11.11
N THR A 87 -16.46 -1.90 11.40
CA THR A 87 -17.48 -0.86 11.12
C THR A 87 -17.62 -0.50 9.63
N LYS A 88 -16.68 -0.95 8.77
CA LYS A 88 -16.57 -0.53 7.36
C LYS A 88 -17.25 -1.47 6.35
N THR A 89 -18.50 -1.82 6.62
CA THR A 89 -19.26 -2.87 5.89
C THR A 89 -19.47 -2.65 4.37
N LYS A 90 -19.30 -1.43 3.85
CA LYS A 90 -19.31 -1.14 2.40
C LYS A 90 -18.18 -0.21 1.99
N ILE A 91 -17.19 -0.73 1.27
CA ILE A 91 -16.09 0.03 0.67
C ILE A 91 -16.47 0.36 -0.78
N CYS A 92 -16.45 1.64 -1.14
CA CYS A 92 -16.79 2.08 -2.49
C CYS A 92 -15.54 2.39 -3.31
N ILE A 93 -15.37 1.69 -4.44
CA ILE A 93 -14.21 1.84 -5.32
C ILE A 93 -14.59 2.74 -6.49
N ASN A 94 -14.12 3.98 -6.47
CA ASN A 94 -14.54 5.06 -7.36
C ASN A 94 -13.49 5.29 -8.46
N PRO A 95 -13.64 4.73 -9.67
CA PRO A 95 -12.71 4.98 -10.77
C PRO A 95 -12.87 6.38 -11.36
N THR A 96 -11.76 7.04 -11.65
CA THR A 96 -11.76 8.33 -12.35
C THR A 96 -12.27 8.19 -13.78
N SER A 97 -12.73 9.28 -14.40
CA SER A 97 -13.10 9.29 -15.83
C SER A 97 -11.92 8.84 -16.73
N THR A 98 -10.70 9.23 -16.38
CA THR A 98 -9.47 8.79 -17.04
C THR A 98 -9.22 7.29 -16.85
N PHE A 99 -9.43 6.73 -15.66
CA PHE A 99 -9.33 5.28 -15.44
C PHE A 99 -10.32 4.51 -16.32
N ASN A 100 -11.58 4.94 -16.34
CA ASN A 100 -12.63 4.31 -17.13
C ASN A 100 -12.43 4.37 -18.65
N SER A 101 -11.54 5.24 -19.17
CA SER A 101 -11.23 5.32 -20.61
C SER A 101 -10.29 4.19 -21.09
N TYR A 102 -9.58 3.53 -20.18
CA TYR A 102 -8.78 2.34 -20.48
C TYR A 102 -9.63 1.09 -20.28
N THR A 103 -10.16 0.54 -21.38
CA THR A 103 -11.14 -0.56 -21.35
C THR A 103 -10.70 -1.76 -20.49
N ARG A 104 -9.43 -2.16 -20.52
CA ARG A 104 -8.96 -3.33 -19.75
C ARG A 104 -8.74 -3.04 -18.27
N LEU A 105 -8.31 -1.83 -17.90
CA LEU A 105 -8.28 -1.37 -16.51
C LEU A 105 -9.72 -1.33 -15.94
N SER A 106 -10.64 -0.78 -16.73
CA SER A 106 -12.06 -0.70 -16.40
C SER A 106 -12.70 -2.08 -16.22
N GLN A 107 -12.37 -3.07 -17.06
CA GLN A 107 -12.86 -4.44 -16.92
C GLN A 107 -12.20 -5.20 -15.77
N GLY A 108 -10.87 -5.09 -15.60
CA GLY A 108 -10.15 -5.71 -14.50
C GLY A 108 -10.63 -5.22 -13.13
N LEU A 109 -11.10 -3.97 -13.04
CA LEU A 109 -11.71 -3.43 -11.82
C LEU A 109 -13.07 -4.07 -11.48
N ASP A 110 -13.92 -4.38 -12.46
CA ASP A 110 -15.17 -5.10 -12.19
C ASP A 110 -14.89 -6.51 -11.66
N LEU A 111 -13.94 -7.21 -12.28
CA LEU A 111 -13.56 -8.57 -11.88
C LEU A 111 -12.89 -8.59 -10.51
N ALA A 112 -11.95 -7.67 -10.22
CA ALA A 112 -11.32 -7.56 -8.90
C ALA A 112 -12.37 -7.32 -7.79
N ILE A 113 -13.32 -6.40 -8.01
CA ILE A 113 -14.44 -6.15 -7.09
C ILE A 113 -15.32 -7.39 -6.94
N GLN A 114 -15.58 -8.14 -8.02
CA GLN A 114 -16.30 -9.41 -7.95
C GLN A 114 -15.52 -10.46 -7.14
N ASN A 115 -14.22 -10.61 -7.36
CA ASN A 115 -13.35 -11.59 -6.72
C ASN A 115 -13.29 -11.37 -5.19
N TYR A 116 -13.16 -10.11 -4.73
CA TYR A 116 -13.32 -9.75 -3.31
C TYR A 116 -14.69 -10.15 -2.75
N ASN A 117 -15.78 -9.75 -3.42
CA ASN A 117 -17.14 -10.02 -2.93
C ASN A 117 -17.49 -11.52 -2.88
N GLN A 118 -16.90 -12.36 -3.74
CA GLN A 118 -17.07 -13.82 -3.70
C GLN A 118 -16.58 -14.45 -2.38
N ARG A 119 -15.71 -13.78 -1.62
CA ARG A 119 -15.09 -14.34 -0.41
C ARG A 119 -15.99 -14.25 0.84
N GLY A 120 -17.02 -13.39 0.81
CA GLY A 120 -18.00 -13.29 1.91
C GLY A 120 -17.47 -12.59 3.17
N LEU A 121 -16.57 -11.63 3.00
CA LEU A 121 -15.92 -10.88 4.08
C LEU A 121 -16.89 -10.05 4.93
N SER A 122 -16.42 -9.58 6.08
CA SER A 122 -17.08 -8.57 6.94
C SER A 122 -17.39 -7.23 6.25
N PHE A 123 -16.86 -6.99 5.05
CA PHE A 123 -17.24 -5.88 4.18
C PHE A 123 -17.52 -6.33 2.74
N THR A 124 -18.28 -5.51 2.02
CA THR A 124 -18.48 -5.63 0.56
C THR A 124 -17.75 -4.50 -0.18
N MET A 125 -17.23 -4.80 -1.37
CA MET A 125 -16.73 -3.78 -2.29
C MET A 125 -17.80 -3.43 -3.31
N ALA A 126 -17.97 -2.15 -3.64
CA ALA A 126 -18.94 -1.71 -4.65
C ALA A 126 -18.32 -0.70 -5.61
N ARG A 127 -18.47 -0.90 -6.92
CA ARG A 127 -18.01 0.07 -7.92
C ARG A 127 -18.83 1.36 -7.80
N GLY A 128 -18.12 2.48 -7.73
CA GLY A 128 -18.67 3.82 -7.66
C GLY A 128 -18.93 4.44 -9.03
N PRO A 129 -19.69 5.55 -9.09
CA PRO A 129 -20.31 6.25 -7.96
C PRO A 129 -21.53 5.50 -7.40
N THR A 130 -21.60 5.36 -6.08
CA THR A 130 -22.71 4.70 -5.36
C THR A 130 -22.87 5.33 -3.96
N THR A 131 -24.00 5.10 -3.30
CA THR A 131 -24.32 5.69 -1.98
C THR A 131 -24.18 4.67 -0.84
N GLY A 132 -24.21 5.14 0.42
CA GLY A 132 -24.14 4.26 1.60
C GLY A 132 -22.74 3.69 1.89
N CYS A 133 -21.69 4.34 1.41
CA CYS A 133 -20.29 3.95 1.59
C CYS A 133 -19.80 4.26 3.01
N SER A 134 -19.24 3.27 3.71
CA SER A 134 -18.55 3.47 5.00
C SER A 134 -17.07 3.83 4.85
N ALA A 135 -16.50 3.56 3.67
CA ALA A 135 -15.17 3.98 3.22
C ALA A 135 -15.17 4.16 1.69
N ASN A 136 -14.18 4.86 1.16
CA ASN A 136 -13.98 5.06 -0.28
C ASN A 136 -12.52 4.80 -0.65
N ILE A 137 -12.30 4.19 -1.81
CA ILE A 137 -11.01 4.06 -2.48
C ILE A 137 -11.16 4.67 -3.88
N THR A 138 -10.19 5.44 -4.35
CA THR A 138 -10.17 6.06 -5.68
C THR A 138 -9.31 5.24 -6.61
N ALA A 139 -9.86 4.73 -7.71
CA ALA A 139 -9.06 4.07 -8.75
C ALA A 139 -8.64 5.09 -9.81
N THR A 140 -7.34 5.39 -9.86
CA THR A 140 -6.74 6.35 -10.80
C THR A 140 -5.61 5.69 -11.59
N VAL A 141 -4.99 6.43 -12.50
CA VAL A 141 -3.97 5.91 -13.42
C VAL A 141 -2.64 6.62 -13.29
N THR A 142 -1.56 5.88 -13.51
CA THR A 142 -0.18 6.40 -13.57
C THR A 142 0.53 5.93 -14.86
N SER A 143 1.73 6.45 -15.11
CA SER A 143 2.56 5.99 -16.23
C SER A 143 3.26 4.66 -15.90
N GLY A 144 3.63 3.88 -16.92
CA GLY A 144 4.28 2.57 -16.72
C GLY A 144 3.29 1.41 -16.54
N ALA A 145 3.76 0.32 -15.92
CA ALA A 145 3.01 -0.91 -15.65
C ALA A 145 3.20 -1.33 -14.17
N GLY A 146 2.36 -2.24 -13.67
CA GLY A 146 2.17 -2.42 -12.22
C GLY A 146 1.21 -1.38 -11.66
N GLY A 147 1.23 -1.17 -10.34
CA GLY A 147 0.45 -0.12 -9.69
C GLY A 147 1.18 0.44 -8.47
N SER A 148 0.44 1.22 -7.68
CA SER A 148 0.80 1.58 -6.31
C SER A 148 -0.44 1.93 -5.50
N ALA A 149 -0.38 1.66 -4.20
CA ALA A 149 -1.46 1.85 -3.23
C ALA A 149 -0.86 2.37 -1.92
N GLY A 150 -1.23 1.76 -0.79
CA GLY A 150 -0.79 2.13 0.55
C GLY A 150 -1.61 1.40 1.61
N PHE A 151 -1.24 1.54 2.88
CA PHE A 151 -1.82 0.75 3.98
C PHE A 151 -2.98 1.44 4.72
N PRO A 152 -3.85 0.67 5.42
CA PRO A 152 -4.87 1.21 6.30
C PRO A 152 -4.34 2.18 7.37
N SER A 153 -5.18 3.14 7.74
CA SER A 153 -4.97 4.00 8.92
C SER A 153 -6.29 4.44 9.55
N GLY A 154 -6.33 4.60 10.88
CA GLY A 154 -7.52 4.99 11.63
C GLY A 154 -8.69 3.99 11.48
N GLY A 155 -8.41 2.73 11.15
CA GLY A 155 -9.40 1.72 10.80
C GLY A 155 -10.11 1.93 9.45
N ASN A 156 -9.57 2.78 8.57
CA ASN A 156 -10.03 2.99 7.20
C ASN A 156 -9.09 2.26 6.21
N PRO A 157 -9.59 1.76 5.07
CA PRO A 157 -8.71 1.35 3.98
C PRO A 157 -7.97 2.55 3.39
N TYR A 158 -6.83 2.31 2.75
CA TYR A 158 -6.11 3.37 2.04
C TYR A 158 -6.93 3.93 0.87
N GLY A 159 -6.92 5.25 0.71
CA GLY A 159 -7.91 5.97 -0.11
C GLY A 159 -7.71 5.96 -1.62
N THR A 160 -6.62 5.38 -2.16
CA THR A 160 -6.27 5.47 -3.59
C THR A 160 -5.53 4.21 -4.07
N ILE A 161 -5.83 3.76 -5.30
CA ILE A 161 -4.96 2.88 -6.09
C ILE A 161 -4.59 3.58 -7.40
N ASN A 162 -3.30 3.58 -7.75
CA ASN A 162 -2.75 4.15 -8.97
C ASN A 162 -2.35 3.01 -9.91
N ILE A 163 -3.01 2.83 -11.04
CA ILE A 163 -2.75 1.68 -11.93
C ILE A 163 -2.01 2.12 -13.19
N GLY A 164 -0.92 1.42 -13.53
CA GLY A 164 -0.07 1.72 -14.67
C GLY A 164 -0.81 1.57 -16.01
N THR A 165 -0.92 2.67 -16.75
CA THR A 165 -1.62 2.75 -18.06
C THR A 165 -1.16 1.72 -19.09
N SER A 166 0.09 1.25 -19.03
CA SER A 166 0.61 0.20 -19.91
C SER A 166 -0.02 -1.17 -19.65
N LEU A 167 -0.61 -1.42 -18.48
CA LEU A 167 -1.35 -2.66 -18.21
C LEU A 167 -2.52 -2.86 -19.18
N ASN A 168 -3.08 -1.78 -19.74
CA ASN A 168 -4.11 -1.86 -20.77
C ASN A 168 -3.62 -2.57 -22.06
N THR A 169 -2.32 -2.86 -22.21
CA THR A 169 -1.77 -3.72 -23.29
C THR A 169 -1.83 -5.23 -22.99
N TYR A 170 -1.89 -5.64 -21.72
CA TYR A 170 -1.92 -7.03 -21.23
C TYR A 170 -3.34 -7.66 -21.32
N SER A 171 -3.51 -8.91 -20.85
CA SER A 171 -4.84 -9.53 -20.68
C SER A 171 -5.65 -8.84 -19.59
N VAL A 172 -7.00 -8.96 -19.64
CA VAL A 172 -7.87 -8.42 -18.59
C VAL A 172 -7.55 -9.06 -17.25
N ASP A 173 -7.25 -10.35 -17.24
CA ASP A 173 -6.85 -11.20 -16.11
C ASP A 173 -5.61 -10.63 -15.37
N VAL A 174 -4.63 -10.08 -16.12
CA VAL A 174 -3.45 -9.40 -15.56
C VAL A 174 -3.79 -7.99 -15.06
N ASN A 175 -4.78 -7.31 -15.66
CA ASN A 175 -5.28 -6.03 -15.16
C ASN A 175 -6.03 -6.25 -13.82
N GLU A 176 -6.87 -7.29 -13.75
CA GLU A 176 -7.54 -7.75 -12.53
C GLU A 176 -6.54 -8.12 -11.43
N HIS A 177 -5.50 -8.91 -11.74
CA HIS A 177 -4.50 -9.33 -10.75
C HIS A 177 -3.84 -8.13 -10.07
N VAL A 178 -3.33 -7.16 -10.84
CA VAL A 178 -2.71 -5.95 -10.25
C VAL A 178 -3.74 -5.12 -9.50
N ILE A 179 -4.97 -4.94 -10.01
CA ILE A 179 -6.01 -4.18 -9.28
C ILE A 179 -6.40 -4.89 -7.97
N THR A 180 -6.46 -6.22 -7.95
CA THR A 180 -6.78 -7.02 -6.76
C THR A 180 -5.66 -6.94 -5.71
N HIS A 181 -4.41 -6.92 -6.18
CA HIS A 181 -3.18 -6.72 -5.40
C HIS A 181 -3.13 -5.32 -4.75
N GLU A 182 -3.33 -4.24 -5.52
CA GLU A 182 -3.36 -2.87 -4.98
C GLU A 182 -4.48 -2.69 -3.94
N LEU A 183 -5.67 -3.25 -4.21
CA LEU A 183 -6.77 -3.29 -3.24
C LEU A 183 -6.42 -4.13 -1.99
N GLY A 184 -5.48 -5.06 -2.12
CA GLY A 184 -4.94 -5.88 -1.03
C GLY A 184 -4.10 -5.05 -0.07
N HIS A 185 -3.19 -4.23 -0.60
CA HIS A 185 -2.48 -3.22 0.18
C HIS A 185 -3.45 -2.25 0.87
N CYS A 186 -4.47 -1.78 0.15
CA CYS A 186 -5.50 -0.89 0.74
C CYS A 186 -6.23 -1.48 1.94
N ILE A 187 -6.28 -2.82 2.09
CA ILE A 187 -6.85 -3.51 3.26
C ILE A 187 -5.79 -4.16 4.16
N GLY A 188 -4.51 -3.82 3.99
CA GLY A 188 -3.43 -4.13 4.93
C GLY A 188 -2.51 -5.28 4.54
N PHE A 189 -2.68 -5.96 3.39
CA PHE A 189 -1.72 -6.97 2.95
C PHE A 189 -0.37 -6.39 2.60
N ARG A 190 0.70 -7.12 2.92
CA ARG A 190 2.06 -6.92 2.40
C ARG A 190 2.39 -8.01 1.38
N HIS A 191 3.55 -7.93 0.75
CA HIS A 191 4.01 -8.98 -0.14
C HIS A 191 4.25 -10.32 0.56
N SER A 192 3.84 -11.39 -0.11
CA SER A 192 4.13 -12.78 0.23
C SER A 192 5.63 -13.10 0.19
N ASP A 193 6.35 -12.53 -0.77
CA ASP A 193 7.80 -12.62 -0.89
C ASP A 193 8.54 -11.38 -0.35
N TYR A 194 7.96 -10.67 0.64
CA TYR A 194 8.59 -9.50 1.27
C TYR A 194 10.05 -9.76 1.69
N TYR A 195 10.37 -10.96 2.18
CA TYR A 195 11.70 -11.35 2.64
C TYR A 195 12.71 -11.62 1.51
N ASN A 196 12.24 -11.74 0.26
CA ASN A 196 13.07 -11.93 -0.93
C ASN A 196 12.25 -11.68 -2.21
N ARG A 197 12.10 -10.40 -2.60
CA ARG A 197 11.34 -9.97 -3.80
C ARG A 197 11.87 -10.60 -5.11
N ALA A 198 13.10 -11.14 -5.12
CA ALA A 198 13.64 -11.86 -6.27
C ALA A 198 13.01 -13.25 -6.50
N ILE A 199 12.10 -13.70 -5.62
CA ILE A 199 11.24 -14.85 -5.90
C ILE A 199 10.29 -14.52 -7.06
N SER A 200 9.48 -13.46 -6.93
CA SER A 200 8.56 -13.06 -8.00
C SER A 200 9.20 -12.20 -9.10
N CYS A 201 10.05 -11.24 -8.73
CA CYS A 201 10.68 -10.30 -9.66
C CYS A 201 11.92 -10.84 -10.38
N GLY A 202 12.53 -11.92 -9.87
CA GLY A 202 13.87 -12.33 -10.28
C GLY A 202 14.95 -11.30 -9.92
N GLY A 203 16.14 -11.44 -10.53
CA GLY A 203 17.26 -10.52 -10.32
C GLY A 203 17.99 -10.74 -8.98
N ALA A 204 18.45 -9.64 -8.37
CA ALA A 204 19.14 -9.67 -7.08
C ALA A 204 18.14 -9.63 -5.92
N ALA A 205 18.41 -10.41 -4.87
CA ALA A 205 17.58 -10.46 -3.67
C ALA A 205 17.52 -9.07 -3.01
N SER A 206 16.30 -8.54 -2.90
CA SER A 206 15.92 -7.37 -2.11
C SER A 206 14.78 -7.80 -1.17
N ASN A 207 14.64 -7.15 -0.03
CA ASN A 207 13.61 -7.49 0.96
C ASN A 207 13.02 -6.24 1.60
N GLU A 208 11.74 -6.31 1.95
CA GLU A 208 11.02 -5.33 2.77
C GLU A 208 11.23 -5.56 4.28
N GLY A 209 12.31 -6.25 4.67
CA GLY A 209 12.77 -6.30 6.05
C GLY A 209 12.80 -7.67 6.69
N THR A 210 13.07 -7.64 8.00
CA THR A 210 13.07 -8.82 8.86
C THR A 210 11.72 -9.02 9.54
N ALA A 211 11.51 -10.21 10.12
CA ALA A 211 10.32 -10.60 10.85
C ALA A 211 10.17 -9.87 12.21
N GLY A 212 10.06 -8.55 12.16
CA GLY A 212 9.78 -7.66 13.29
C GLY A 212 8.27 -7.44 13.47
N VAL A 213 7.86 -6.18 13.63
CA VAL A 213 6.45 -5.80 13.82
C VAL A 213 5.72 -5.81 12.47
N GLY A 214 5.19 -6.97 12.08
CA GLY A 214 4.35 -7.12 10.88
C GLY A 214 5.01 -7.85 9.69
N ALA A 215 5.82 -8.89 9.95
CA ALA A 215 6.41 -9.75 8.92
C ALA A 215 6.47 -11.22 9.41
N ILE A 216 5.45 -11.98 9.07
CA ILE A 216 4.75 -12.85 10.04
C ILE A 216 3.84 -13.82 9.17
N LEU A 217 3.49 -15.06 9.57
CA LEU A 217 2.85 -16.18 8.80
C LEU A 217 1.45 -16.75 9.30
N ILE A 218 0.34 -16.75 8.52
CA ILE A 218 -0.99 -17.25 9.00
C ILE A 218 -1.04 -18.78 9.04
N THR A 219 -1.66 -19.29 10.12
CA THR A 219 -1.93 -20.72 10.34
C THR A 219 -2.75 -21.31 9.20
N GLY A 220 -2.08 -22.04 8.31
CA GLY A 220 -2.67 -22.65 7.10
C GLY A 220 -2.04 -22.19 5.79
N THR A 221 -1.18 -21.17 5.81
CA THR A 221 -0.45 -20.65 4.64
C THR A 221 1.02 -21.11 4.58
N PRO A 222 1.69 -21.05 3.41
CA PRO A 222 3.09 -21.43 3.26
C PRO A 222 4.07 -20.45 3.94
N SER A 223 5.06 -20.98 4.65
CA SER A 223 6.17 -20.20 5.24
C SER A 223 7.18 -19.63 4.24
N THR A 224 7.00 -19.93 2.95
CA THR A 224 7.83 -19.45 1.84
C THR A 224 6.96 -19.17 0.63
N ALA A 225 7.14 -18.01 0.02
CA ALA A 225 6.52 -17.68 -1.24
C ALA A 225 7.10 -18.48 -2.42
N THR A 226 6.30 -18.57 -3.49
CA THR A 226 6.67 -19.15 -4.78
C THR A 226 6.21 -18.22 -5.91
N VAL A 227 6.74 -18.40 -7.12
CA VAL A 227 6.49 -17.51 -8.25
C VAL A 227 5.04 -17.68 -8.77
N GLY A 228 4.17 -16.70 -8.49
CA GLY A 228 2.74 -16.82 -8.72
C GLY A 228 2.02 -17.70 -7.70
N GLY A 229 2.56 -17.81 -6.49
CA GLY A 229 1.93 -18.52 -5.38
C GLY A 229 0.89 -17.68 -4.62
N SER A 230 0.84 -16.38 -4.89
CA SER A 230 -0.06 -15.41 -4.24
C SER A 230 -0.36 -14.26 -5.19
N ILE A 231 -1.54 -13.64 -5.09
CA ILE A 231 -1.79 -12.31 -5.67
C ILE A 231 -0.81 -11.28 -5.11
N MET A 232 -0.44 -11.41 -3.83
CA MET A 232 0.53 -10.52 -3.17
C MET A 232 1.99 -10.93 -3.49
N ASN A 233 2.31 -11.35 -4.71
CA ASN A 233 3.70 -11.48 -5.15
C ASN A 233 4.24 -10.10 -5.60
N SER A 234 5.45 -9.74 -5.18
CA SER A 234 6.11 -8.43 -5.40
C SER A 234 6.30 -8.01 -6.86
N CYS A 235 6.08 -8.93 -7.80
CA CYS A 235 5.97 -8.70 -9.22
C CYS A 235 4.96 -9.68 -9.84
N PHE A 236 3.98 -9.14 -10.56
CA PHE A 236 3.09 -9.90 -11.44
C PHE A 236 3.81 -10.38 -12.72
N ARG A 237 3.32 -11.46 -13.33
CA ARG A 237 3.78 -11.95 -14.65
C ARG A 237 2.80 -11.56 -15.76
N SER A 238 3.18 -11.78 -17.02
CA SER A 238 2.29 -11.62 -18.18
C SER A 238 1.21 -12.71 -18.31
N THR A 239 1.08 -13.62 -17.33
CA THR A 239 0.22 -14.81 -17.36
C THR A 239 -0.57 -15.02 -16.06
N GLU A 240 -0.86 -13.94 -15.31
CA GLU A 240 -1.70 -14.03 -14.11
C GLU A 240 -3.18 -14.17 -14.44
N THR A 241 -3.94 -14.73 -13.49
CA THR A 241 -5.34 -15.12 -13.65
C THR A 241 -6.34 -14.22 -12.93
N GLY A 242 -5.90 -13.20 -12.19
CA GLY A 242 -6.77 -12.35 -11.35
C GLY A 242 -7.30 -13.01 -10.06
N GLU A 243 -7.51 -14.33 -10.08
CA GLU A 243 -8.07 -15.16 -9.01
C GLU A 243 -7.14 -15.36 -7.80
N TRP A 244 -7.73 -15.43 -6.59
CA TRP A 244 -7.01 -15.69 -5.33
C TRP A 244 -6.48 -17.12 -5.23
N THR A 245 -5.28 -17.31 -4.69
CA THR A 245 -4.78 -18.67 -4.37
C THR A 245 -5.37 -19.19 -3.06
N SER A 246 -5.23 -20.49 -2.79
CA SER A 246 -5.73 -21.10 -1.54
C SER A 246 -5.07 -20.52 -0.29
N SER A 247 -3.81 -20.09 -0.37
CA SER A 247 -3.15 -19.36 0.72
C SER A 247 -3.72 -17.96 0.88
N ASP A 248 -4.01 -17.25 -0.20
CA ASP A 248 -4.56 -15.88 -0.12
C ASP A 248 -5.97 -15.88 0.49
N ILE A 249 -6.81 -16.85 0.11
CA ILE A 249 -8.14 -17.05 0.71
C ILE A 249 -8.02 -17.36 2.21
N THR A 250 -7.06 -18.20 2.60
CA THR A 250 -6.79 -18.52 4.00
C THR A 250 -6.30 -17.29 4.78
N ALA A 251 -5.49 -16.45 4.14
CA ALA A 251 -4.99 -15.20 4.71
C ALA A 251 -6.14 -14.21 4.96
N LEU A 252 -6.95 -13.98 3.92
CA LEU A 252 -8.06 -13.03 3.89
C LEU A 252 -9.16 -13.38 4.92
N ASN A 253 -9.54 -14.66 5.00
CA ASN A 253 -10.57 -15.15 5.94
C ASN A 253 -10.13 -15.13 7.42
N ALA A 254 -8.85 -14.91 7.72
CA ALA A 254 -8.34 -14.77 9.09
C ALA A 254 -8.25 -13.30 9.54
N ILE A 255 -8.46 -12.34 8.64
CA ILE A 255 -8.39 -10.90 8.92
C ILE A 255 -9.72 -10.18 8.69
N TYR A 256 -10.63 -10.71 7.85
CA TYR A 256 -11.92 -10.10 7.49
C TYR A 256 -13.09 -11.08 7.36
#